data_AF-A0A7C3YQ95-F1
#
_entry.id   AF-A0A7C3YQ95-F1
#
_cell.length_a   1.000
_cell.length_b   1.000
_cell.length_c   1.000
_cell.angle_alpha   90.00
_cell.angle_beta   90.00
_cell.angle_gamma   90.00
#
_symmetry.space_group_name_H-M   'P 1'
#
loop_
_entity.id
_entity.type
_entity.pdbx_description
1 polymer ?
#
loop_
_entity_poly.entity_id
_entity_poly.type
_entity_poly.pdbx_seq_one_letter_code
_entity_poly.pdbx_strand_id
1 'polypeptide(L)'
;METVWAGVKTEEGLEARTLMEQEAAAAREEEQRAASVYAVFEREFGRPFSAIEIQQIDKWLAQVSEPLLMEALRQAVLNGKHNLKYIDGIIREWQKNNLRTVAEIETYNQQFRARRKTRAAAEKAKESPEEAEARRKKLMQTIFVS
;
A
#
# COMPACT_ATOMS: atom_id res chain seq x y z
N MET A 1 67.29 -2.21 22.32
CA MET A 1 66.45 -3.23 22.98
C MET A 1 65.45 -2.44 23.81
N GLU A 2 64.15 -2.41 23.59
CA GLU A 2 63.22 -3.24 22.80
C GLU A 2 62.07 -2.36 22.28
N THR A 3 61.23 -2.99 21.46
CA THR A 3 60.31 -2.48 20.45
C THR A 3 59.19 -1.52 20.88
N VAL A 4 59.02 -0.49 20.05
CA VAL A 4 57.84 0.38 19.94
C VAL A 4 56.60 -0.47 19.60
N TRP A 5 55.77 -0.78 20.60
CA TRP A 5 54.43 -1.38 20.45
C TRP A 5 53.31 -0.37 20.75
N ALA A 6 53.57 0.93 20.55
CA ALA A 6 52.56 1.96 20.73
C ALA A 6 51.90 2.26 19.37
N GLY A 7 50.71 1.72 19.17
CA GLY A 7 49.73 2.40 18.32
C GLY A 7 49.59 1.96 16.88
N VAL A 8 49.71 0.67 16.55
CA VAL A 8 48.92 0.15 15.42
C VAL A 8 47.50 -0.09 15.93
N LYS A 9 46.81 0.99 16.28
CA LYS A 9 45.35 1.00 16.30
C LYS A 9 44.99 0.96 14.81
N THR A 10 44.89 -0.25 14.26
CA THR A 10 44.66 -0.45 12.83
C THR A 10 43.45 0.39 12.42
N GLU A 11 43.60 1.19 11.35
CA GLU A 11 42.47 1.89 10.71
C GLU A 11 41.34 0.88 10.43
N GLU A 12 41.72 -0.36 10.10
CA GLU A 12 40.84 -1.53 9.94
C GLU A 12 39.92 -1.81 11.15
N GLY A 13 40.39 -1.60 12.39
CA GLY A 13 39.60 -1.84 13.60
C GLY A 13 38.62 -0.71 13.92
N LEU A 14 38.90 0.51 13.46
CA LEU A 14 37.98 1.65 13.53
C LEU A 14 36.92 1.53 12.42
N GLU A 15 37.34 1.16 11.21
CA GLU A 15 36.46 0.90 10.07
C GLU A 15 35.45 -0.21 10.35
N ALA A 16 35.89 -1.34 10.93
CA ALA A 16 35.00 -2.44 11.31
C ALA A 16 33.94 -2.03 12.34
N ARG A 17 34.29 -1.18 13.32
CA ARG A 17 33.33 -0.64 14.31
C ARG A 17 32.35 0.33 13.67
N THR A 18 32.82 1.19 12.77
CA THR A 18 31.95 2.12 12.05
C THR A 18 30.99 1.40 11.11
N LEU A 19 31.43 0.32 10.45
CA LEU A 19 30.57 -0.51 9.61
C LEU A 19 29.49 -1.21 10.46
N MET A 20 29.87 -1.84 11.57
CA MET A 20 28.91 -2.46 12.50
C MET A 20 27.92 -1.46 13.07
N GLU A 21 28.37 -0.23 13.39
CA GLU A 21 27.49 0.83 13.88
C GLU A 21 26.52 1.32 12.80
N GLN A 22 26.97 1.42 11.54
CA GLN A 22 26.10 1.75 10.39
C GLN A 22 25.08 0.65 10.12
N GLU A 23 25.46 -0.62 10.15
CA GLU A 23 24.55 -1.75 10.00
C GLU A 23 23.50 -1.80 11.13
N ALA A 24 23.92 -1.57 12.38
CA ALA A 24 23.02 -1.51 13.51
C ALA A 24 22.06 -0.30 13.45
N ALA A 25 22.53 0.86 12.96
CA ALA A 25 21.69 2.03 12.77
C ALA A 25 20.64 1.80 11.67
N ALA A 26 21.03 1.20 10.54
CA ALA A 26 20.13 0.87 9.45
C ALA A 26 19.04 -0.13 9.90
N ALA A 27 19.42 -1.17 10.65
CA ALA A 27 18.47 -2.15 11.18
C ALA A 27 17.45 -1.52 12.14
N ARG A 28 17.90 -0.61 13.03
CA ARG A 28 17.00 0.13 13.93
C ARG A 28 16.04 1.03 13.18
N GLU A 29 16.51 1.68 12.11
CA GLU A 29 15.67 2.54 11.29
C GLU A 29 14.60 1.73 10.55
N GLU A 30 14.96 0.55 10.03
CA GLU A 30 14.02 -0.38 9.41
C GLU A 30 12.97 -0.89 10.41
N GLU A 31 13.39 -1.26 11.63
CA GLU A 31 12.48 -1.67 12.71
C GLU A 31 11.50 -0.55 13.11
N GLN A 32 11.99 0.70 13.21
CA GLN A 32 11.16 1.87 13.49
C GLN A 32 10.14 2.15 12.38
N ARG A 33 10.54 1.98 11.11
CA ARG A 33 9.63 2.12 9.96
C ARG A 33 8.55 1.04 9.99
N ALA A 34 8.91 -0.23 10.21
CA ALA A 34 7.94 -1.31 10.34
C ALA A 34 6.96 -1.06 11.49
N ALA A 35 7.46 -0.63 12.66
CA ALA A 35 6.63 -0.25 13.81
C ALA A 35 5.64 0.87 13.50
N SER A 36 6.07 1.89 12.75
CA SER A 36 5.23 2.98 12.27
C SER A 36 4.10 2.46 11.37
N VAL A 37 4.41 1.54 10.45
CA VAL A 37 3.41 0.91 9.58
C VAL A 37 2.37 0.15 10.39
N TYR A 38 2.77 -0.74 11.31
CA TYR A 38 1.80 -1.50 12.12
C TYR A 38 0.88 -0.57 12.93
N ALA A 39 1.44 0.47 13.56
CA ALA A 39 0.66 1.42 14.34
C ALA A 39 -0.41 2.13 13.49
N VAL A 40 -0.09 2.47 12.23
CA VAL A 40 -1.08 3.07 11.33
C VAL A 40 -2.13 2.05 10.92
N PHE A 41 -1.74 0.80 10.59
CA PHE A 41 -2.70 -0.26 10.27
C PHE A 41 -3.69 -0.52 11.41
N GLU A 42 -3.21 -0.66 12.65
CA GLU A 42 -4.08 -0.89 13.81
C GLU A 42 -5.05 0.28 14.05
N ARG A 43 -4.58 1.52 13.86
CA ARG A 43 -5.42 2.71 13.96
C ARG A 43 -6.52 2.74 12.91
N GLU A 44 -6.20 2.48 11.65
CA GLU A 44 -7.19 2.52 10.56
C GLU A 44 -8.18 1.35 10.63
N PHE A 45 -7.76 0.19 11.12
CA PHE A 45 -8.64 -0.98 11.30
C PHE A 45 -9.44 -0.94 12.62
N GLY A 46 -9.03 -0.12 13.59
CA GLY A 46 -9.68 0.02 14.89
C GLY A 46 -9.54 -1.21 15.79
N ARG A 47 -8.55 -2.07 15.53
CA ARG A 47 -8.28 -3.28 16.33
C ARG A 47 -6.79 -3.67 16.23
N PRO A 48 -6.25 -4.37 17.23
CA PRO A 48 -4.92 -4.96 17.14
C PRO A 48 -4.90 -6.07 16.08
N PHE A 49 -3.73 -6.30 15.50
CA PHE A 49 -3.53 -7.31 14.46
C PHE A 49 -3.12 -8.65 15.07
N SER A 50 -3.60 -9.73 14.46
CA SER A 50 -3.12 -11.08 14.78
C SER A 50 -1.71 -11.29 14.26
N ALA A 51 -0.95 -12.21 14.87
CA ALA A 51 0.38 -12.60 14.40
C ALA A 51 0.40 -13.01 12.91
N ILE A 52 -0.67 -13.66 12.43
CA ILE A 52 -0.81 -14.05 11.01
C ILE A 52 -0.95 -12.81 10.11
N GLU A 53 -1.64 -11.78 10.60
CA GLU A 53 -1.85 -10.53 9.87
C GLU A 53 -0.56 -9.70 9.80
N ILE A 54 0.21 -9.69 10.89
CA ILE A 54 1.54 -9.06 10.93
C ILE A 54 2.47 -9.73 9.91
N GLN A 55 2.54 -11.07 9.88
CA GLN A 55 3.33 -11.80 8.87
C GLN A 55 2.92 -11.43 7.43
N GLN A 56 1.64 -11.15 7.20
CA GLN A 56 1.16 -10.73 5.89
C GLN A 56 1.62 -9.31 5.55
N ILE A 57 1.67 -8.39 6.52
CA ILE A 57 2.25 -7.05 6.35
C ILE A 57 3.74 -7.15 6.04
N ASP A 58 4.49 -7.96 6.78
CA ASP A 58 5.94 -8.16 6.57
C ASP A 58 6.22 -8.65 5.16
N LYS A 59 5.39 -9.59 4.69
CA LYS A 59 5.45 -10.09 3.33
C LYS A 59 5.21 -8.99 2.28
N TRP A 60 4.37 -8.00 2.56
CA TRP A 60 4.20 -6.86 1.66
C TRP A 60 5.37 -5.88 1.73
N LEU A 61 5.89 -5.58 2.92
CA LEU A 61 7.09 -4.75 3.10
C LEU A 61 8.32 -5.31 2.37
N ALA A 62 8.43 -6.63 2.25
CA ALA A 62 9.46 -7.29 1.45
C ALA A 62 9.25 -7.16 -0.08
N GLN A 63 8.03 -6.85 -0.53
CA GLN A 63 7.67 -6.82 -1.95
C GLN A 63 7.50 -5.40 -2.51
N VAL A 64 7.02 -4.48 -1.68
CA VAL A 64 6.74 -3.09 -2.04
C VAL A 64 7.31 -2.16 -0.99
N SER A 65 7.65 -0.95 -1.41
CA SER A 65 8.12 0.07 -0.47
C SER A 65 7.00 0.50 0.48
N GLU A 66 7.39 0.94 1.68
CA GLU A 66 6.46 1.45 2.70
C GLU A 66 5.47 2.50 2.15
N PRO A 67 5.88 3.53 1.37
CA PRO A 67 4.94 4.51 0.84
C PRO A 67 3.87 3.91 -0.06
N LEU A 68 4.20 2.85 -0.80
CA LEU A 68 3.25 2.11 -1.62
C LEU A 68 2.25 1.37 -0.74
N LEU A 69 2.74 0.63 0.26
CA LEU A 69 1.86 -0.09 1.18
C LEU A 69 0.88 0.84 1.90
N MET A 70 1.34 2.03 2.31
CA MET A 70 0.51 3.06 2.94
C MET A 70 -0.56 3.60 2.00
N GLU A 71 -0.25 3.80 0.72
CA GLU A 71 -1.25 4.16 -0.28
C GLU A 71 -2.26 3.04 -0.55
N ALA A 72 -1.84 1.77 -0.45
CA ALA A 72 -2.76 0.63 -0.62
C ALA A 72 -3.76 0.58 0.54
N LEU A 73 -3.27 0.81 1.77
CA LEU A 73 -4.11 0.98 2.95
C LEU A 73 -5.10 2.13 2.77
N ARG A 74 -4.61 3.30 2.35
CA ARG A 74 -5.45 4.48 2.12
C ARG A 74 -6.59 4.19 1.14
N GLN A 75 -6.31 3.48 0.05
CA GLN A 75 -7.34 3.08 -0.91
C GLN A 75 -8.34 2.08 -0.34
N ALA A 76 -7.89 1.14 0.47
CA ALA A 76 -8.76 0.22 1.18
C ALA A 76 -9.73 0.96 2.11
N VAL A 77 -9.21 1.95 2.85
CA VAL A 77 -10.00 2.81 3.74
C VAL A 77 -11.02 3.66 2.98
N LEU A 78 -10.59 4.35 1.93
CA LEU A 78 -11.47 5.18 1.10
C LEU A 78 -12.61 4.37 0.44
N ASN A 79 -12.37 3.09 0.15
CA ASN A 79 -13.37 2.20 -0.42
C ASN A 79 -14.23 1.49 0.64
N GLY A 80 -14.00 1.75 1.94
CA GLY A 80 -14.71 1.12 3.06
C GLY A 80 -14.43 -0.37 3.19
N LYS A 81 -13.30 -0.86 2.67
CA LYS A 81 -12.94 -2.28 2.60
C LYS A 81 -11.64 -2.54 3.35
N HIS A 82 -11.68 -2.43 4.67
CA HIS A 82 -10.57 -2.76 5.58
C HIS A 82 -10.38 -4.28 5.68
N ASN A 83 -9.89 -4.90 4.60
CA ASN A 83 -9.61 -6.32 4.53
C ASN A 83 -8.24 -6.55 3.88
N LEU A 84 -7.38 -7.34 4.51
CA LEU A 84 -6.06 -7.71 4.01
C LEU A 84 -6.11 -8.33 2.61
N LYS A 85 -7.15 -9.11 2.30
CA LYS A 85 -7.34 -9.68 0.95
C LYS A 85 -7.56 -8.59 -0.11
N TYR A 86 -8.19 -7.48 0.28
CA TYR A 86 -8.41 -6.36 -0.62
C TYR A 86 -7.11 -5.60 -0.88
N ILE A 87 -6.33 -5.36 0.17
CA ILE A 87 -4.99 -4.74 0.07
C ILE A 87 -4.06 -5.59 -0.80
N ASP A 88 -4.04 -6.92 -0.61
CA ASP A 88 -3.26 -7.85 -1.45
C ASP A 88 -3.62 -7.71 -2.94
N GLY A 89 -4.92 -7.57 -3.24
CA GLY A 89 -5.40 -7.38 -4.61
C GLY A 89 -4.92 -6.06 -5.22
N ILE A 90 -4.90 -4.98 -4.43
CA ILE A 90 -4.38 -3.67 -4.86
C ILE A 90 -2.89 -3.79 -5.19
N ILE A 91 -2.10 -4.38 -4.29
CA ILE A 91 -0.65 -4.56 -4.47
C ILE A 91 -0.34 -5.38 -5.72
N ARG A 92 -1.04 -6.51 -5.91
CA ARG A 92 -0.86 -7.35 -7.11
C ARG A 92 -1.20 -6.63 -8.39
N GLU A 93 -2.26 -5.83 -8.40
CA GLU A 93 -2.62 -5.03 -9.57
C GLU A 93 -1.50 -4.02 -9.89
N TRP A 94 -0.94 -3.35 -8.89
CA TRP A 94 0.18 -2.43 -9.11
C TRP A 94 1.44 -3.12 -9.62
N GLN A 95 1.79 -4.27 -9.04
CA GLN A 95 2.91 -5.09 -9.52
C GLN A 95 2.71 -5.51 -10.98
N LYS A 96 1.50 -5.94 -11.35
CA LYS A 96 1.15 -6.29 -12.73
C LYS A 96 1.28 -5.12 -13.70
N ASN A 97 0.98 -3.91 -13.25
CA ASN A 97 1.11 -2.69 -14.05
C ASN A 97 2.49 -2.01 -13.91
N ASN A 98 3.46 -2.67 -13.26
CA ASN A 98 4.81 -2.14 -13.00
C ASN A 98 4.83 -0.77 -12.31
N LEU A 99 3.85 -0.47 -11.45
CA LEU A 99 3.79 0.79 -10.71
C LEU A 99 4.72 0.70 -9.50
N ARG A 100 5.73 1.57 -9.45
CA ARG A 100 6.77 1.58 -8.40
C ARG A 100 6.76 2.85 -7.56
N THR A 101 6.07 3.89 -8.03
CA THR A 101 6.00 5.18 -7.36
C THR A 101 4.57 5.57 -7.04
N VAL A 102 4.41 6.38 -5.99
CA VAL A 102 3.10 6.92 -5.59
C VAL A 102 2.49 7.78 -6.71
N ALA A 103 3.31 8.53 -7.45
CA ALA A 103 2.86 9.36 -8.57
C ALA A 103 2.28 8.52 -9.74
N GLU A 104 2.90 7.39 -10.06
CA GLU A 104 2.39 6.45 -11.05
C GLU A 104 1.05 5.84 -10.61
N ILE A 105 0.92 5.49 -9.32
CA ILE A 105 -0.33 4.98 -8.75
C ILE A 105 -1.45 6.00 -8.84
N GLU A 106 -1.17 7.27 -8.52
CA GLU A 106 -2.15 8.33 -8.63
C GLU A 106 -2.62 8.51 -10.08
N THR A 107 -1.67 8.53 -11.02
CA THR A 107 -1.97 8.61 -12.45
C THR A 107 -2.81 7.41 -12.92
N TYR A 108 -2.44 6.20 -12.50
CA TYR A 108 -3.18 4.97 -12.80
C TYR A 108 -4.62 5.03 -12.28
N ASN A 109 -4.81 5.48 -11.03
CA ASN A 109 -6.12 5.64 -10.42
C ASN A 109 -7.00 6.64 -11.15
N GLN A 110 -6.43 7.79 -11.55
CA GLN A 110 -7.14 8.80 -12.31
C GLN A 110 -7.59 8.23 -13.67
N GLN A 111 -6.71 7.53 -14.38
CA GLN A 111 -7.04 6.89 -15.65
C GLN A 111 -8.12 5.82 -15.47
N PHE A 112 -8.04 4.98 -14.43
CA PHE A 112 -9.03 3.95 -14.14
C PHE A 112 -10.42 4.55 -13.89
N ARG A 113 -10.48 5.63 -13.10
CA ARG A 113 -11.73 6.38 -12.85
C ARG A 113 -12.28 7.00 -14.12
N ALA A 114 -11.43 7.60 -14.96
CA ALA A 114 -11.82 8.18 -16.24
C ALA A 114 -12.39 7.11 -17.18
N ARG A 115 -11.71 5.98 -17.34
CA ARG A 115 -12.16 4.84 -18.16
C ARG A 115 -13.50 4.27 -17.68
N ARG A 116 -13.72 4.20 -16.37
CA ARG A 116 -15.02 3.78 -15.81
C ARG A 116 -16.15 4.76 -16.15
N LYS A 117 -15.90 6.07 -16.05
CA LYS A 117 -16.89 7.10 -16.39
C LYS A 117 -17.26 7.05 -17.87
N THR A 118 -16.26 6.94 -18.77
CA THR A 118 -16.51 6.87 -20.21
C THR A 118 -17.26 5.59 -20.59
N ARG A 119 -16.92 4.44 -20.00
CA ARG A 119 -17.65 3.19 -20.25
C ARG A 119 -19.11 3.26 -19.78
N ALA A 120 -19.36 3.80 -18.58
CA ALA A 120 -20.71 3.96 -18.06
C ALA A 120 -21.55 4.94 -18.92
N ALA A 121 -20.94 5.99 -19.47
CA ALA A 121 -21.61 6.90 -20.39
C ALA A 121 -21.91 6.23 -21.74
N ALA A 122 -20.98 5.43 -22.27
CA ALA A 122 -21.18 4.69 -23.51
C ALA A 122 -22.26 3.60 -23.39
N GLU A 123 -22.35 2.92 -22.24
CA GLU A 123 -23.42 1.96 -21.96
C GLU A 123 -24.80 2.66 -21.89
N LYS A 124 -24.89 3.83 -21.23
CA LYS A 124 -26.13 4.65 -21.22
C LYS A 124 -26.52 5.18 -22.59
N ALA A 125 -25.55 5.50 -23.45
CA ALA A 125 -25.83 5.99 -24.80
C ALA A 125 -26.31 4.89 -25.77
N LYS A 126 -26.10 3.61 -25.42
CA LYS A 126 -26.58 2.45 -26.17
C LYS A 126 -27.96 1.95 -25.72
N GLU A 127 -28.44 2.39 -24.55
CA GLU A 127 -29.76 2.05 -24.01
C GLU A 127 -30.84 2.73 -24.86
N SER A 128 -31.82 1.97 -25.36
CA SER A 128 -32.89 2.54 -26.18
C SER A 128 -33.79 3.46 -25.33
N PRO A 129 -34.50 4.43 -25.95
CA PRO A 129 -35.44 5.29 -25.22
C PRO A 129 -36.49 4.51 -24.42
N GLU A 130 -36.94 3.36 -24.96
CA GLU A 130 -37.92 2.47 -24.34
C GLU A 130 -37.34 1.74 -23.12
N GLU A 131 -36.10 1.25 -23.21
CA GLU A 131 -35.39 0.59 -22.11
C GLU A 131 -35.10 1.56 -20.96
N ALA A 132 -34.70 2.78 -21.29
CA ALA A 132 -34.47 3.84 -20.31
C ALA A 132 -35.77 4.23 -19.59
N GLU A 133 -36.90 4.29 -20.29
CA GLU A 133 -38.22 4.56 -19.71
C GLU A 133 -38.68 3.40 -18.80
N ALA A 134 -38.51 2.15 -19.23
CA ALA A 134 -38.83 0.97 -18.44
C ALA A 134 -38.00 0.91 -17.13
N ARG A 135 -36.71 1.25 -17.20
CA ARG A 135 -35.83 1.34 -16.02
C ARG A 135 -36.27 2.44 -15.05
N ARG A 136 -36.65 3.62 -15.57
CA ARG A 136 -37.20 4.73 -14.77
C ARG A 136 -38.50 4.35 -14.07
N LYS A 137 -39.44 3.73 -14.79
CA LYS A 137 -40.72 3.21 -14.26
C LYS A 137 -40.48 2.18 -13.15
N LYS A 138 -39.59 1.21 -13.37
CA LYS A 138 -39.20 0.20 -12.38
C LYS A 138 -38.56 0.81 -11.13
N LEU A 139 -37.71 1.83 -11.30
CA LEU A 139 -37.08 2.54 -10.18
C LEU A 139 -38.13 3.30 -9.35
N MET A 140 -39.04 4.03 -10.00
CA MET A 140 -40.14 4.72 -9.33
C MET A 140 -41.03 3.75 -8.55
N GLN A 141 -41.34 2.59 -9.14
CA GLN A 141 -42.13 1.56 -8.47
C GLN A 141 -41.41 0.95 -7.25
N THR A 142 -40.08 0.80 -7.31
CA THR A 142 -39.29 0.23 -6.20
C THR A 142 -39.16 1.19 -5.03
N ILE A 143 -39.03 2.50 -5.30
CA ILE A 143 -38.88 3.53 -4.25
C ILE A 143 -40.22 3.85 -3.57
N PHE A 144 -41.35 3.67 -4.28
CA PHE A 144 -42.67 4.05 -3.79
C PHE A 144 -43.46 2.90 -3.13
N VAL A 145 -42.94 1.66 -3.11
CA VAL A 145 -43.63 0.46 -2.59
C VAL A 145 -42.87 -0.16 -1.39
N SER A 146 -42.16 0.65 -0.61
CA SER A 146 -41.62 0.29 0.73
C SER A 146 -41.92 1.43 1.70
#